data_AF-A0A333D6F1-F1
#
_entry.id   AF-A0A333D6F1-F1
#
_cell.length_a   1.000
_cell.length_b   1.000
_cell.length_c   1.000
_cell.angle_alpha   90.00
_cell.angle_beta   90.00
_cell.angle_gamma   90.00
#
_symmetry.space_group_name_H-M   'P 1'
#
loop_
_entity.id
_entity.type
_entity.pdbx_description
1 polymer ?
#
loop_
_entity_poly.entity_id
_entity_poly.type
_entity_poly.pdbx_seq_one_letter_code
_entity_poly.pdbx_strand_id
1 'polypeptide(L)'
;MSAIDGNFGYQKTLSCGRIEVSSEETDYPLTDLFDIAERRNPKRAFLFVSKVLGRHIPVSPLVMRNVYTQLAEKFPGTLDGPVVFIGMAETAVGLGAGVFDEVRKHHPDCVYLTSTRHPVDAELLCEFKEEHSHATDHLIYYPVSAAMRQTVAKAQTLVLVDDEATTGKTFLNLLASLRASGALRKVRRVIAVTLTDWSGEALSQNSPLPLHTVSLISGNWRWTPEPDAPVPVMPQVNVTSRGNVPITGKQSWGRLGMQIPASDLGLQVQVSHGENILVLGTGEFVWEPFLLAERLEAAGAQVVFSSTTRSPISTGYAIQSAIAFSDNYGLGIPNYVYNVAHQQFDRILICCETPASSVDPRLLEALSAVAPTVEVITYE
;
A
#
# COMPACT_ATOMS: atom_id res chain seq x y z
N MET A 1 25.71 -16.37 19.77
CA MET A 1 26.66 -15.76 18.82
C MET A 1 27.08 -16.83 17.81
N SER A 2 26.35 -16.96 16.71
CA SER A 2 26.91 -17.55 15.49
C SER A 2 26.94 -16.43 14.47
N ALA A 3 28.15 -16.12 13.97
CA ALA A 3 28.30 -15.24 12.82
C ALA A 3 27.59 -15.92 11.64
N ILE A 4 26.44 -15.37 11.25
CA ILE A 4 25.87 -15.63 9.93
C ILE A 4 26.73 -14.81 8.98
N ASP A 5 27.83 -15.41 8.52
CA ASP A 5 28.53 -14.99 7.32
C ASP A 5 27.66 -15.42 6.13
N GLY A 6 26.51 -14.75 5.99
CA GLY A 6 25.69 -14.83 4.81
C GLY A 6 26.30 -13.93 3.74
N ASN A 7 26.40 -14.42 2.52
CA ASN A 7 26.75 -13.60 1.37
C ASN A 7 25.61 -12.58 1.14
N PHE A 8 25.76 -11.35 1.64
CA PHE A 8 24.76 -10.30 1.49
C PHE A 8 24.68 -9.86 0.04
N GLY A 9 23.56 -10.14 -0.63
CA GLY A 9 23.33 -9.81 -2.04
C GLY A 9 23.05 -8.32 -2.29
N TYR A 10 22.72 -7.56 -1.24
CA TYR A 10 22.50 -6.11 -1.31
C TYR A 10 23.05 -5.40 -0.06
N GLN A 11 23.64 -4.22 -0.26
CA GLN A 11 24.10 -3.34 0.81
C GLN A 11 23.89 -1.87 0.45
N LYS A 12 23.56 -1.04 1.44
CA LYS A 12 23.44 0.41 1.28
C LYS A 12 23.94 1.12 2.53
N THR A 13 24.81 2.12 2.34
CA THR A 13 25.23 3.03 3.39
C THR A 13 24.38 4.30 3.32
N LEU A 14 23.70 4.61 4.42
CA LEU A 14 22.94 5.83 4.66
C LEU A 14 23.73 6.77 5.58
N SER A 15 23.20 7.96 5.86
CA SER A 15 23.84 8.92 6.78
C SER A 15 23.73 8.48 8.23
N CYS A 16 22.73 7.67 8.55
CA CYS A 16 22.43 7.18 9.88
C CYS A 16 22.90 5.74 10.16
N GLY A 17 23.53 5.08 9.18
CA GLY A 17 24.00 3.70 9.32
C GLY A 17 24.01 2.93 8.01
N ARG A 18 24.33 1.64 8.10
CA ARG A 18 24.43 0.72 6.98
C ARG A 18 23.41 -0.40 7.10
N ILE A 19 22.74 -0.71 6.00
CA ILE A 19 21.87 -1.87 5.86
C ILE A 19 22.50 -2.90 4.92
N GLU A 20 22.36 -4.16 5.29
CA GLU A 20 22.79 -5.32 4.53
C GLU A 20 21.60 -6.28 4.43
N VAL A 21 21.32 -6.79 3.23
CA VAL A 21 20.17 -7.65 2.95
C VAL A 21 20.63 -8.89 2.20
N SER A 22 20.19 -10.05 2.67
CA SER A 22 20.32 -11.33 1.98
C SER A 22 18.93 -11.87 1.69
N SER A 23 18.76 -12.48 0.53
CA SER A 23 17.54 -13.20 0.17
C SER A 23 17.82 -14.69 0.11
N GLU A 24 16.76 -15.48 0.22
CA GLU A 24 16.78 -16.85 -0.28
C GLU A 24 17.03 -16.84 -1.81
N GLU A 25 17.45 -17.97 -2.40
CA GLU A 25 17.68 -18.05 -3.84
C GLU A 25 16.43 -17.61 -4.61
N THR A 26 16.59 -16.59 -5.45
CA THR A 26 15.53 -16.00 -6.25
C THR A 26 16.09 -15.58 -7.60
N ASP A 27 15.31 -15.75 -8.66
CA ASP A 27 15.64 -15.25 -9.99
C ASP A 27 15.47 -13.72 -10.08
N TYR A 28 15.02 -13.07 -9.01
CA TYR A 28 14.68 -11.65 -8.97
C TYR A 28 15.78 -10.81 -8.27
N PRO A 29 16.47 -9.89 -8.97
CA PRO A 29 17.43 -9.01 -8.33
C PRO A 29 16.77 -8.14 -7.24
N LEU A 30 17.32 -8.13 -6.02
CA LEU A 30 16.81 -7.30 -4.91
C LEU A 30 16.67 -5.82 -5.30
N THR A 31 17.61 -5.33 -6.12
CA THR A 31 17.67 -3.95 -6.63
C THR A 31 16.49 -3.58 -7.51
N ASP A 32 15.77 -4.55 -8.08
CA ASP A 32 14.63 -4.29 -8.95
C ASP A 32 13.33 -4.20 -8.13
N LEU A 33 13.32 -4.75 -6.90
CA LEU A 33 12.15 -4.73 -6.03
C LEU A 33 12.15 -3.51 -5.12
N PHE A 34 13.31 -3.13 -4.58
CA PHE A 34 13.42 -2.00 -3.67
C PHE A 34 14.77 -1.27 -3.76
N ASP A 35 14.80 -0.07 -3.20
CA ASP A 35 16.03 0.59 -2.72
C ASP A 35 15.76 1.12 -1.30
N ILE A 36 16.73 1.76 -0.67
CA ILE A 36 16.61 2.20 0.73
C ILE A 36 16.56 3.71 0.80
N ALA A 37 15.71 4.23 1.68
CA ALA A 37 15.70 5.65 2.05
C ALA A 37 15.68 5.84 3.57
N GLU A 38 15.95 7.06 3.99
CA GLU A 38 15.96 7.47 5.38
C GLU A 38 14.59 8.01 5.80
N ARG A 39 14.12 7.57 6.97
CA ARG A 39 12.90 8.10 7.56
C ARG A 39 13.20 9.32 8.41
N ARG A 40 12.23 10.22 8.49
CA ARG A 40 12.23 11.29 9.50
C ARG A 40 11.64 10.79 10.81
N ASN A 41 12.23 9.73 11.39
CA ASN A 41 11.74 9.08 12.61
C ASN A 41 12.90 8.59 13.50
N PRO A 42 12.98 9.02 14.77
CA PRO A 42 14.09 8.64 15.66
C PRO A 42 14.11 7.15 16.05
N LYS A 43 12.99 6.43 15.89
CA LYS A 43 12.86 5.01 16.24
C LYS A 43 13.03 4.06 15.06
N ARG A 44 12.98 4.57 13.83
CA ARG A 44 13.10 3.79 12.59
C ARG A 44 13.96 4.58 11.63
N ALA A 45 15.24 4.24 11.53
CA ALA A 45 16.22 5.03 10.78
C ALA A 45 16.00 4.96 9.24
N PHE A 46 15.60 3.80 8.73
CA PHE A 46 15.46 3.55 7.29
C PHE A 46 14.07 3.03 6.92
N LEU A 47 13.77 3.00 5.61
CA LEU A 47 12.74 2.16 5.02
C LEU A 47 13.19 1.49 3.74
N PHE A 48 12.61 0.33 3.47
CA PHE A 48 12.58 -0.26 2.14
C PHE A 48 11.59 0.52 1.27
N VAL A 49 12.08 1.07 0.17
CA VAL A 49 11.30 1.83 -0.81
C VAL A 49 11.01 0.91 -1.98
N SER A 50 9.78 0.40 -2.05
CA SER A 50 9.34 -0.43 -3.17
C SER A 50 9.40 0.32 -4.51
N LYS A 51 9.97 -0.36 -5.50
CA LYS A 51 10.01 0.06 -6.91
C LYS A 51 8.85 -0.50 -7.74
N VAL A 52 7.93 -1.23 -7.09
CA VAL A 52 6.83 -1.93 -7.77
C VAL A 52 5.44 -1.62 -7.19
N LEU A 53 5.34 -0.73 -6.20
CA LEU A 53 4.06 -0.37 -5.56
C LEU A 53 3.38 0.89 -6.13
N GLY A 54 4.13 1.81 -6.73
CA GLY A 54 3.59 3.13 -7.08
C GLY A 54 3.24 3.98 -5.84
N ARG A 55 3.99 3.84 -4.74
CA ARG A 55 3.80 4.67 -3.53
C ARG A 55 4.80 5.81 -3.42
N HIS A 56 6.09 5.50 -3.48
CA HIS A 56 7.16 6.49 -3.31
C HIS A 56 7.93 6.76 -4.61
N ILE A 57 7.82 5.85 -5.58
CA ILE A 57 8.42 5.91 -6.90
C ILE A 57 7.27 5.69 -7.88
N PRO A 58 7.09 6.53 -8.92
CA PRO A 58 6.14 6.24 -9.98
C PRO A 58 6.51 4.95 -10.73
N VAL A 59 5.54 4.07 -10.98
CA VAL A 59 5.74 2.73 -11.56
C VAL A 59 4.80 2.53 -12.75
N SER A 60 5.25 1.85 -13.80
CA SER A 60 4.36 1.46 -14.91
C SER A 60 3.23 0.53 -14.41
N PRO A 61 1.98 0.74 -14.85
CA PRO A 61 0.87 -0.13 -14.48
C PRO A 61 1.12 -1.61 -14.82
N LEU A 62 1.72 -1.91 -15.98
CA LEU A 62 2.15 -3.26 -16.35
C LEU A 62 3.07 -3.94 -15.32
N VAL A 63 4.04 -3.20 -14.78
CA VAL A 63 4.96 -3.75 -13.75
C VAL A 63 4.18 -4.11 -12.48
N MET A 64 3.28 -3.23 -12.04
CA MET A 64 2.44 -3.48 -10.87
C MET A 64 1.51 -4.69 -11.09
N ARG A 65 0.86 -4.78 -12.25
CA ARG A 65 0.00 -5.91 -12.62
C ARG A 65 0.77 -7.22 -12.65
N ASN A 66 1.98 -7.24 -13.22
CA ASN A 66 2.84 -8.41 -13.24
C ASN A 66 3.21 -8.89 -11.82
N VAL A 67 3.41 -7.97 -10.88
CA VAL A 67 3.63 -8.31 -9.47
C VAL A 67 2.40 -8.94 -8.83
N TYR A 68 1.21 -8.42 -9.12
CA TYR A 68 -0.04 -8.99 -8.63
C TYR A 68 -0.25 -10.42 -9.15
N THR A 69 0.02 -10.64 -10.43
CA THR A 69 -0.05 -11.97 -11.05
C THR A 69 0.94 -12.94 -10.41
N GLN A 70 2.21 -12.55 -10.27
CA GLN A 70 3.24 -13.39 -9.64
C GLN A 70 2.91 -13.77 -8.20
N LEU A 71 2.36 -12.83 -7.42
CA LEU A 71 1.91 -13.13 -6.06
C LEU A 71 0.72 -14.08 -6.07
N ALA A 72 -0.26 -13.88 -6.96
CA ALA A 72 -1.42 -14.75 -7.07
C ALA A 72 -1.06 -16.18 -7.50
N GLU A 73 -0.08 -16.35 -8.40
CA GLU A 73 0.43 -17.66 -8.85
C GLU A 73 1.11 -18.46 -7.73
N LYS A 74 1.63 -17.77 -6.71
CA LYS A 74 2.23 -18.40 -5.51
C LYS A 74 1.18 -18.86 -4.49
N PHE A 75 -0.11 -18.57 -4.69
CA PHE A 75 -1.14 -19.06 -3.78
C PHE A 75 -1.27 -20.59 -3.86
N PRO A 76 -1.69 -21.25 -2.76
CA PRO A 76 -2.03 -22.66 -2.81
C PRO A 76 -3.09 -22.94 -3.88
N GLY A 77 -2.91 -24.00 -4.69
CA GLY A 77 -3.80 -24.31 -5.82
C GLY A 77 -5.27 -24.56 -5.46
N THR A 78 -5.59 -24.79 -4.18
CA THR A 78 -6.97 -24.75 -3.68
C THR A 78 -7.06 -23.87 -2.44
N LEU A 79 -8.01 -22.94 -2.46
CA LEU A 79 -8.37 -22.11 -1.31
C LEU A 79 -9.68 -22.60 -0.71
N ASP A 80 -9.65 -22.83 0.60
CA ASP A 80 -10.84 -23.19 1.36
C ASP A 80 -11.76 -21.97 1.44
N GLY A 81 -12.83 -21.98 0.65
CA GLY A 81 -13.77 -20.86 0.53
C GLY A 81 -14.90 -20.87 1.57
N PRO A 82 -15.60 -19.73 1.77
CA PRO A 82 -15.33 -18.41 1.20
C PRO A 82 -14.01 -17.79 1.70
N VAL A 83 -13.45 -16.82 0.97
CA VAL A 83 -12.17 -16.17 1.30
C VAL A 83 -12.37 -14.67 1.57
N VAL A 84 -11.72 -14.16 2.61
CA VAL A 84 -11.67 -12.72 2.88
C VAL A 84 -10.25 -12.22 2.71
N PHE A 85 -10.06 -11.20 1.90
CA PHE A 85 -8.80 -10.48 1.75
C PHE A 85 -8.86 -9.18 2.54
N ILE A 86 -7.78 -8.83 3.24
CA ILE A 86 -7.64 -7.57 3.97
C ILE A 86 -6.30 -6.92 3.60
N GLY A 87 -6.34 -5.84 2.84
CA GLY A 87 -5.16 -5.01 2.55
C GLY A 87 -4.91 -3.96 3.65
N MET A 88 -3.66 -3.85 4.09
CA MET A 88 -3.26 -2.89 5.11
C MET A 88 -3.11 -1.48 4.53
N ALA A 89 -3.85 -0.52 5.08
CA ALA A 89 -3.59 0.88 4.80
C ALA A 89 -2.23 1.31 5.38
N GLU A 90 -1.52 2.25 4.77
CA GLU A 90 -1.87 2.88 3.48
C GLU A 90 -1.18 2.16 2.31
N THR A 91 0.04 1.66 2.52
CA THR A 91 0.94 1.15 1.48
C THR A 91 0.39 -0.04 0.73
N ALA A 92 -0.26 -0.98 1.41
CA ALA A 92 -0.70 -2.24 0.85
C ALA A 92 -2.16 -2.27 0.38
N VAL A 93 -2.87 -1.13 0.38
CA VAL A 93 -4.24 -1.05 -0.17
C VAL A 93 -4.26 -1.47 -1.64
N GLY A 94 -3.45 -0.82 -2.48
CA GLY A 94 -3.36 -1.14 -3.91
C GLY A 94 -2.86 -2.56 -4.17
N LEU A 95 -1.83 -2.99 -3.43
CA LEU A 95 -1.29 -4.35 -3.49
C LEU A 95 -2.36 -5.40 -3.17
N GLY A 96 -3.08 -5.21 -2.06
CA GLY A 96 -4.13 -6.13 -1.64
C GLY A 96 -5.28 -6.22 -2.64
N ALA A 97 -5.70 -5.09 -3.21
CA ALA A 97 -6.74 -5.05 -4.22
C ALA A 97 -6.30 -5.74 -5.53
N GLY A 98 -5.05 -5.54 -5.96
CA GLY A 98 -4.46 -6.19 -7.12
C GLY A 98 -4.35 -7.70 -6.99
N VAL A 99 -3.78 -8.18 -5.88
CA VAL A 99 -3.69 -9.63 -5.59
C VAL A 99 -5.07 -10.25 -5.49
N PHE A 100 -6.01 -9.58 -4.82
CA PHE A 100 -7.41 -10.01 -4.78
C PHE A 100 -8.00 -10.15 -6.18
N ASP A 101 -7.79 -9.16 -7.05
CA ASP A 101 -8.35 -9.14 -8.41
C ASP A 101 -7.80 -10.28 -9.28
N GLU A 102 -6.53 -10.65 -9.12
CA GLU A 102 -5.96 -11.82 -9.79
C GLU A 102 -6.51 -13.14 -9.22
N VAL A 103 -6.52 -13.32 -7.90
CA VAL A 103 -6.97 -14.58 -7.27
C VAL A 103 -8.46 -14.83 -7.52
N ARG A 104 -9.30 -13.78 -7.49
CA ARG A 104 -10.76 -13.94 -7.68
C ARG A 104 -11.15 -14.47 -9.05
N LYS A 105 -10.28 -14.33 -10.07
CA LYS A 105 -10.52 -14.88 -11.42
C LYS A 105 -10.65 -16.41 -11.39
N HIS A 106 -10.02 -17.05 -10.41
CA HIS A 106 -10.08 -18.50 -10.20
C HIS A 106 -10.85 -18.90 -8.94
N HIS A 107 -11.09 -17.97 -8.02
CA HIS A 107 -11.86 -18.16 -6.79
C HIS A 107 -12.94 -17.07 -6.63
N PRO A 108 -14.15 -17.23 -7.18
CA PRO A 108 -15.14 -16.15 -7.21
C PRO A 108 -15.81 -15.86 -5.85
N ASP A 109 -15.76 -16.78 -4.89
CA ASP A 109 -16.35 -16.61 -3.55
C ASP A 109 -15.38 -15.90 -2.59
N CYS A 110 -15.01 -14.67 -2.96
CA CYS A 110 -14.09 -13.81 -2.22
C CYS A 110 -14.69 -12.42 -1.96
N VAL A 111 -14.26 -11.79 -0.85
CA VAL A 111 -14.50 -10.37 -0.56
C VAL A 111 -13.17 -9.72 -0.20
N TYR A 112 -12.91 -8.55 -0.79
CA TYR A 112 -11.82 -7.68 -0.39
C TYR A 112 -12.29 -6.59 0.57
N LEU A 113 -11.55 -6.43 1.66
CA LEU A 113 -11.62 -5.33 2.60
C LEU A 113 -10.25 -4.66 2.71
N THR A 114 -10.23 -3.50 3.31
CA THR A 114 -8.99 -2.83 3.67
C THR A 114 -9.14 -2.17 5.02
N SER A 115 -8.02 -2.05 5.75
CA SER A 115 -8.00 -1.15 6.88
C SER A 115 -7.97 0.29 6.41
N THR A 116 -8.41 1.22 7.26
CA THR A 116 -8.42 2.64 6.94
C THR A 116 -8.13 3.48 8.18
N ARG A 117 -7.48 4.61 7.99
CA ARG A 117 -7.29 5.65 8.99
C ARG A 117 -8.28 6.79 8.84
N HIS A 118 -9.21 6.69 7.89
CA HIS A 118 -10.25 7.67 7.62
C HIS A 118 -11.61 7.13 8.08
N PRO A 119 -12.15 7.62 9.22
CA PRO A 119 -13.44 7.19 9.72
C PRO A 119 -14.57 7.50 8.73
N VAL A 120 -15.50 6.56 8.57
CA VAL A 120 -16.71 6.69 7.76
C VAL A 120 -17.94 6.30 8.57
N ASP A 121 -19.12 6.73 8.13
CA ASP A 121 -20.39 6.39 8.80
C ASP A 121 -20.83 4.97 8.40
N ALA A 122 -20.17 3.97 8.97
CA ALA A 122 -20.45 2.56 8.74
C ALA A 122 -20.14 1.71 9.98
N GLU A 123 -20.67 0.49 10.02
CA GLU A 123 -20.47 -0.44 11.14
C GLU A 123 -19.04 -0.98 11.15
N LEU A 124 -18.33 -0.80 12.27
CA LEU A 124 -16.99 -1.32 12.48
C LEU A 124 -17.01 -2.85 12.65
N LEU A 125 -16.15 -3.52 11.91
CA LEU A 125 -15.80 -4.93 12.11
C LEU A 125 -14.78 -5.07 13.23
N CYS A 126 -13.69 -4.31 13.18
CA CYS A 126 -12.73 -4.21 14.28
C CYS A 126 -11.88 -2.95 14.19
N GLU A 127 -11.24 -2.64 15.31
CA GLU A 127 -10.16 -1.66 15.41
C GLU A 127 -8.86 -2.39 15.75
N PHE A 128 -7.73 -1.96 15.19
CA PHE A 128 -6.42 -2.47 15.60
C PHE A 128 -5.38 -1.35 15.69
N LYS A 129 -4.40 -1.53 16.58
CA LYS A 129 -3.31 -0.59 16.84
C LYS A 129 -1.97 -1.18 16.43
N GLU A 130 -1.18 -0.43 15.67
CA GLU A 130 0.21 -0.80 15.36
C GLU A 130 1.17 -0.36 16.48
N GLU A 131 1.97 -1.29 17.03
CA GLU A 131 2.92 -1.05 18.14
C GLU A 131 4.01 -0.01 17.84
N HIS A 132 4.31 0.24 16.56
CA HIS A 132 5.44 1.08 16.13
C HIS A 132 5.03 2.45 15.59
N SER A 133 3.74 2.78 15.63
CA SER A 133 3.20 4.07 15.21
C SER A 133 2.88 4.93 16.44
N HIS A 134 3.32 6.20 16.45
CA HIS A 134 3.09 7.10 17.58
C HIS A 134 1.63 7.60 17.70
N ALA A 135 0.74 7.23 16.76
CA ALA A 135 -0.69 6.93 16.90
C ALA A 135 -1.29 6.67 15.49
N THR A 136 -2.17 5.67 15.35
CA THR A 136 -3.47 5.72 14.65
C THR A 136 -4.17 4.35 14.77
N ASP A 137 -5.40 4.34 15.29
CA ASP A 137 -6.30 3.18 15.15
C ASP A 137 -6.55 2.94 13.66
N HIS A 138 -6.30 1.72 13.22
CA HIS A 138 -6.79 1.24 11.95
C HIS A 138 -8.19 0.70 12.14
N LEU A 139 -9.09 1.18 11.31
CA LEU A 139 -10.50 0.80 11.30
C LEU A 139 -10.71 -0.19 10.17
N ILE A 140 -11.44 -1.26 10.43
CA ILE A 140 -11.94 -2.17 9.40
C ILE A 140 -13.44 -2.18 9.53
N TYR A 141 -14.15 -1.89 8.46
CA TYR A 141 -15.61 -1.83 8.43
C TYR A 141 -16.20 -3.14 7.90
N TYR A 142 -17.42 -3.43 8.31
CA TYR A 142 -18.20 -4.44 7.63
C TYR A 142 -18.54 -3.98 6.21
N PRO A 143 -18.60 -4.92 5.23
CA PRO A 143 -19.10 -4.60 3.90
C PRO A 143 -20.52 -4.04 3.93
N VAL A 144 -20.86 -3.16 2.99
CA VAL A 144 -22.23 -2.58 2.94
C VAL A 144 -23.30 -3.56 2.47
N SER A 145 -22.95 -4.56 1.66
CA SER A 145 -23.93 -5.52 1.12
C SER A 145 -24.11 -6.76 2.00
N ALA A 146 -25.35 -7.27 2.07
CA ALA A 146 -25.66 -8.48 2.82
C ALA A 146 -24.92 -9.72 2.28
N ALA A 147 -24.72 -9.80 0.95
CA ALA A 147 -23.98 -10.89 0.32
C ALA A 147 -22.52 -10.90 0.77
N MET A 148 -21.84 -9.75 0.75
CA MET A 148 -20.45 -9.66 1.22
C MET A 148 -20.33 -9.96 2.72
N ARG A 149 -21.26 -9.47 3.54
CA ARG A 149 -21.31 -9.81 4.97
C ARG A 149 -21.48 -11.30 5.20
N GLN A 150 -22.26 -11.99 4.36
CA GLN A 150 -22.41 -13.44 4.43
C GLN A 150 -21.10 -14.16 4.07
N THR A 151 -20.38 -13.70 3.05
CA THR A 151 -19.03 -14.19 2.72
C THR A 151 -18.07 -14.01 3.90
N VAL A 152 -18.04 -12.82 4.52
CA VAL A 152 -17.22 -12.55 5.72
C VAL A 152 -17.56 -13.51 6.87
N ALA A 153 -18.84 -13.68 7.19
CA ALA A 153 -19.28 -14.53 8.29
C ALA A 153 -18.98 -16.03 8.08
N LYS A 154 -18.92 -16.47 6.82
CA LYS A 154 -18.68 -17.88 6.44
C LYS A 154 -17.23 -18.16 6.08
N ALA A 155 -16.38 -17.13 6.00
CA ALA A 155 -15.01 -17.24 5.49
C ALA A 155 -14.22 -18.34 6.21
N GLN A 156 -13.57 -19.20 5.43
CA GLN A 156 -12.71 -20.27 5.94
C GLN A 156 -11.23 -19.93 5.80
N THR A 157 -10.89 -19.08 4.84
CA THR A 157 -9.53 -18.56 4.62
C THR A 157 -9.53 -17.05 4.78
N LEU A 158 -8.56 -16.56 5.54
CA LEU A 158 -8.25 -15.14 5.66
C LEU A 158 -6.92 -14.86 4.97
N VAL A 159 -6.92 -13.90 4.04
CA VAL A 159 -5.71 -13.40 3.38
C VAL A 159 -5.44 -12.01 3.94
N LEU A 160 -4.26 -11.81 4.52
CA LEU A 160 -3.79 -10.53 5.01
C LEU A 160 -2.68 -10.05 4.08
N VAL A 161 -2.73 -8.80 3.66
CA VAL A 161 -1.75 -8.23 2.71
C VAL A 161 -1.11 -6.99 3.30
N ASP A 162 0.22 -6.99 3.33
CA ASP A 162 1.05 -5.83 3.68
C ASP A 162 2.17 -5.70 2.64
N ASP A 163 2.91 -4.58 2.56
CA ASP A 163 4.03 -4.49 1.63
C ASP A 163 5.28 -5.23 2.13
N GLU A 164 5.50 -5.20 3.44
CA GLU A 164 6.68 -5.76 4.09
C GLU A 164 6.33 -6.47 5.40
N ALA A 165 6.94 -7.64 5.66
CA ALA A 165 6.97 -8.25 6.99
C ALA A 165 8.38 -8.18 7.57
N THR A 166 8.51 -7.71 8.82
CA THR A 166 9.79 -7.70 9.56
C THR A 166 9.77 -8.59 10.79
N THR A 167 8.95 -8.27 11.78
CA THR A 167 8.78 -9.11 12.98
C THR A 167 7.52 -9.96 12.94
N GLY A 168 6.68 -9.77 11.91
CA GLY A 168 5.35 -10.37 11.81
C GLY A 168 4.30 -9.81 12.79
N LYS A 169 4.68 -8.94 13.74
CA LYS A 169 3.79 -8.42 14.78
C LYS A 169 2.54 -7.71 14.24
N THR A 170 2.68 -6.89 13.19
CA THR A 170 1.56 -6.17 12.58
C THR A 170 0.46 -7.14 12.12
N PHE A 171 0.83 -8.17 11.38
CA PHE A 171 -0.08 -9.23 10.94
C PHE A 171 -0.74 -9.96 12.12
N LEU A 172 0.05 -10.36 13.12
CA LEU A 172 -0.45 -11.12 14.27
C LEU A 172 -1.41 -10.29 15.14
N ASN A 173 -1.14 -9.00 15.32
CA ASN A 173 -1.99 -8.07 16.07
C ASN A 173 -3.30 -7.80 15.33
N LEU A 174 -3.25 -7.65 14.00
CA LEU A 174 -4.45 -7.58 13.17
C LEU A 174 -5.28 -8.87 13.29
N LEU A 175 -4.64 -10.03 13.13
CA LEU A 175 -5.32 -11.33 13.26
C LEU A 175 -5.97 -11.49 14.63
N ALA A 176 -5.30 -11.09 15.71
CA ALA A 176 -5.85 -11.12 17.05
C ALA A 176 -7.10 -10.22 17.18
N SER A 177 -7.05 -9.00 16.64
CA SER A 177 -8.16 -8.03 16.66
C SER A 177 -9.37 -8.54 15.85
N LEU A 178 -9.11 -9.10 14.67
CA LEU A 178 -10.14 -9.72 13.82
C LEU A 178 -10.79 -10.92 14.51
N ARG A 179 -10.01 -11.76 15.19
CA ARG A 179 -10.56 -12.90 15.94
C ARG A 179 -11.39 -12.45 17.14
N ALA A 180 -10.93 -11.42 17.84
CA ALA A 180 -11.64 -10.84 18.99
C ALA A 180 -12.99 -10.23 18.59
N SER A 181 -13.13 -9.70 17.37
CA SER A 181 -14.42 -9.20 16.85
C SER A 181 -15.52 -10.26 16.78
N GLY A 182 -15.13 -11.55 16.64
CA GLY A 182 -16.05 -12.64 16.40
C GLY A 182 -16.66 -12.68 14.99
N ALA A 183 -16.28 -11.78 14.07
CA ALA A 183 -16.77 -11.76 12.69
C ALA A 183 -16.25 -12.95 11.84
N LEU A 184 -15.02 -13.41 12.13
CA LEU A 184 -14.29 -14.39 11.34
C LEU A 184 -14.17 -15.77 12.04
N ARG A 185 -15.20 -16.19 12.79
CA ARG A 185 -15.19 -17.43 13.60
C ARG A 185 -14.97 -18.72 12.81
N LYS A 186 -15.24 -18.71 11.49
CA LYS A 186 -15.09 -19.88 10.61
C LYS A 186 -13.71 -19.98 9.97
N VAL A 187 -12.86 -18.96 10.12
CA VAL A 187 -11.52 -18.95 9.57
C VAL A 187 -10.67 -20.02 10.24
N ARG A 188 -10.15 -20.94 9.42
CA ARG A 188 -9.31 -22.08 9.85
C ARG A 188 -7.87 -21.96 9.38
N ARG A 189 -7.58 -21.05 8.46
CA ARG A 189 -6.24 -20.82 7.91
C ARG A 189 -6.04 -19.36 7.53
N VAL A 190 -4.78 -18.93 7.56
CA VAL A 190 -4.35 -17.58 7.19
C VAL A 190 -3.32 -17.66 6.07
N ILE A 191 -3.40 -16.73 5.13
CA ILE A 191 -2.34 -16.48 4.14
C ILE A 191 -1.85 -15.06 4.38
N ALA A 192 -0.55 -14.90 4.67
CA ALA A 192 0.09 -13.60 4.75
C ALA A 192 0.80 -13.31 3.43
N VAL A 193 0.47 -12.19 2.80
CA VAL A 193 1.02 -11.78 1.50
C VAL A 193 1.87 -10.53 1.69
N THR A 194 3.11 -10.56 1.20
CA THR A 194 4.02 -9.40 1.19
C THR A 194 4.80 -9.31 -0.11
N LEU A 195 5.39 -8.15 -0.40
CA LEU A 195 6.44 -8.08 -1.44
C LEU A 195 7.74 -8.67 -0.89
N THR A 196 8.11 -8.22 0.31
CA THR A 196 9.33 -8.66 0.99
C THR A 196 9.01 -9.21 2.38
N ASP A 197 9.43 -10.44 2.65
CA ASP A 197 9.31 -11.09 3.94
C ASP A 197 10.68 -11.24 4.62
N TRP A 198 10.91 -10.46 5.66
CA TRP A 198 12.09 -10.49 6.49
C TRP A 198 11.84 -11.13 7.86
N SER A 199 10.67 -11.75 8.05
CA SER A 199 10.24 -12.27 9.35
C SER A 199 10.73 -13.68 9.65
N GLY A 200 11.37 -14.32 8.67
CA GLY A 200 11.76 -15.73 8.77
C GLY A 200 10.54 -16.58 9.13
N GLU A 201 10.67 -17.39 10.18
CA GLU A 201 9.56 -18.24 10.65
C GLU A 201 8.65 -17.55 11.68
N ALA A 202 8.83 -16.26 11.98
CA ALA A 202 8.11 -15.61 13.06
C ALA A 202 6.57 -15.61 12.85
N LEU A 203 6.11 -15.39 11.61
CA LEU A 203 4.67 -15.42 11.30
C LEU A 203 4.06 -16.82 11.51
N SER A 204 4.70 -17.85 10.97
CA SER A 204 4.19 -19.23 11.04
C SER A 204 4.27 -19.80 12.45
N GLN A 205 5.33 -19.51 13.22
CA GLN A 205 5.51 -20.00 14.59
C GLN A 205 4.58 -19.33 15.61
N ASN A 206 4.24 -18.05 15.43
CA ASN A 206 3.46 -17.28 16.40
C ASN A 206 1.98 -17.10 16.01
N SER A 207 1.58 -17.57 14.83
CA SER A 207 0.17 -17.52 14.42
C SER A 207 -0.66 -18.55 15.20
N PRO A 208 -1.83 -18.17 15.74
CA PRO A 208 -2.71 -19.10 16.44
C PRO A 208 -3.56 -19.96 15.49
N LEU A 209 -3.37 -19.81 14.17
CA LEU A 209 -3.99 -20.61 13.11
C LEU A 209 -2.89 -21.05 12.12
N PRO A 210 -3.08 -22.16 11.39
CA PRO A 210 -2.22 -22.52 10.26
C PRO A 210 -2.02 -21.31 9.33
N LEU A 211 -0.77 -20.88 9.18
CA LEU A 211 -0.40 -19.70 8.39
C LEU A 211 0.55 -20.10 7.28
N HIS A 212 0.24 -19.66 6.07
CA HIS A 212 1.10 -19.78 4.90
C HIS A 212 1.57 -18.38 4.47
N THR A 213 2.85 -18.22 4.17
CA THR A 213 3.41 -16.97 3.66
C THR A 213 3.50 -17.03 2.14
N VAL A 214 3.15 -15.92 1.48
CA VAL A 214 3.31 -15.70 0.06
C VAL A 214 4.09 -14.40 -0.11
N SER A 215 5.30 -14.48 -0.65
CA SER A 215 6.12 -13.30 -0.93
C SER A 215 6.81 -13.40 -2.28
N LEU A 216 7.17 -12.25 -2.86
CA LEU A 216 8.09 -12.23 -4.00
C LEU A 216 9.49 -12.63 -3.55
N ILE A 217 9.93 -12.06 -2.42
CA ILE A 217 11.25 -12.31 -1.84
C ILE A 217 11.12 -12.53 -0.34
N SER A 218 11.83 -13.54 0.16
CA SER A 218 12.08 -13.81 1.58
C SER A 218 13.57 -13.69 1.89
N GLY A 219 13.92 -13.29 3.11
CA GLY A 219 15.32 -13.16 3.47
C GLY A 219 15.58 -12.61 4.86
N ASN A 220 16.79 -12.09 5.04
CA ASN A 220 17.25 -11.49 6.29
C ASN A 220 17.86 -10.12 6.01
N TRP A 221 17.83 -9.23 6.99
CA TRP A 221 18.57 -7.98 6.94
C TRP A 221 19.30 -7.72 8.25
N ARG A 222 20.32 -6.87 8.15
CA ARG A 222 21.12 -6.38 9.27
C ARG A 222 21.23 -4.87 9.18
N TRP A 223 21.00 -4.19 10.30
CA TRP A 223 21.23 -2.76 10.42
C TRP A 223 22.38 -2.49 11.38
N THR A 224 23.34 -1.72 10.92
CA THR A 224 24.46 -1.23 11.72
C THR A 224 24.34 0.29 11.83
N PRO A 225 23.90 0.84 12.98
CA PRO A 225 23.71 2.28 13.13
C PRO A 225 25.04 3.03 13.12
N GLU A 226 25.03 4.27 12.64
CA GLU A 226 26.13 5.22 12.81
C GLU A 226 25.94 5.95 14.16
N PRO A 227 26.83 5.76 15.16
CA PRO A 227 26.60 6.23 16.53
C PRO A 227 26.40 7.74 16.66
N ASP A 228 27.08 8.52 15.84
CA ASP A 228 27.07 9.99 15.90
C ASP A 228 26.08 10.63 14.92
N ALA A 229 25.18 9.84 14.34
CA ALA A 229 24.19 10.34 13.39
C ALA A 229 23.21 11.34 14.04
N PRO A 230 22.89 12.45 13.37
CA PRO A 230 21.93 13.42 13.88
C PRO A 230 20.52 12.81 13.98
N VAL A 231 19.84 13.06 15.08
CA VAL A 231 18.47 12.58 15.30
C VAL A 231 17.48 13.38 14.46
N PRO A 232 16.68 12.75 13.58
CA PRO A 232 15.76 13.48 12.73
C PRO A 232 14.55 14.01 13.51
N VAL A 233 14.07 15.19 13.11
CA VAL A 233 12.83 15.79 13.67
C VAL A 233 11.61 15.20 12.94
N MET A 234 10.77 14.49 13.70
CA MET A 234 9.53 13.88 13.22
C MET A 234 8.38 14.90 13.21
N PRO A 235 7.73 15.15 12.05
CA PRO A 235 6.54 16.01 12.00
C PRO A 235 5.33 15.33 12.67
N GLN A 236 4.35 16.14 13.11
CA GLN A 236 3.08 15.62 13.65
C GLN A 236 2.22 15.06 12.51
N VAL A 237 2.35 13.74 12.28
CA VAL A 237 1.58 13.00 11.27
C VAL A 237 0.60 12.00 11.89
N ASN A 238 0.42 12.00 13.21
CA ASN A 238 -0.27 10.95 13.97
C ASN A 238 -1.68 11.37 14.41
N VAL A 239 -2.54 11.74 13.46
CA VAL A 239 -3.94 12.05 13.74
C VAL A 239 -4.82 10.99 13.06
N THR A 240 -5.61 10.26 13.85
CA THR A 240 -6.83 9.58 13.39
C THR A 240 -7.99 10.41 13.88
N SER A 241 -8.57 11.21 13.00
CA SER A 241 -9.83 11.89 13.28
C SER A 241 -10.65 11.93 12.01
N ARG A 242 -11.94 12.23 12.14
CA ARG A 242 -12.74 12.57 10.97
C ARG A 242 -12.27 13.94 10.49
N GLY A 243 -11.76 13.99 9.27
CA GLY A 243 -11.45 15.25 8.61
C GLY A 243 -12.71 16.07 8.38
N ASN A 244 -12.55 17.38 8.18
CA ASN A 244 -13.70 18.26 7.93
C ASN A 244 -14.19 18.21 6.47
N VAL A 245 -13.47 17.51 5.59
CA VAL A 245 -13.88 17.25 4.20
C VAL A 245 -14.51 15.84 4.12
N PRO A 246 -15.74 15.72 3.61
CA PRO A 246 -16.38 14.41 3.45
C PRO A 246 -15.74 13.61 2.32
N ILE A 247 -15.75 12.28 2.47
CA ILE A 247 -15.53 11.35 1.36
C ILE A 247 -16.83 11.33 0.55
N THR A 248 -16.77 11.80 -0.70
CA THR A 248 -17.90 11.89 -1.62
C THR A 248 -17.81 10.89 -2.76
N GLY A 249 -16.62 10.32 -2.99
CA GLY A 249 -16.36 9.32 -4.02
C GLY A 249 -17.03 7.98 -3.73
N LYS A 250 -17.42 7.29 -4.81
CA LYS A 250 -17.93 5.91 -4.79
C LYS A 250 -16.97 4.98 -4.04
N GLN A 251 -17.48 4.29 -3.03
CA GLN A 251 -16.72 3.38 -2.17
C GLN A 251 -16.67 1.94 -2.75
N SER A 252 -16.11 1.79 -3.95
CA SER A 252 -16.08 0.50 -4.69
C SER A 252 -14.78 -0.30 -4.57
N TRP A 253 -13.80 0.19 -3.81
CA TRP A 253 -12.42 -0.30 -3.90
C TRP A 253 -11.90 -1.06 -2.66
N GLY A 254 -12.73 -1.23 -1.62
CA GLY A 254 -12.39 -2.09 -0.48
C GLY A 254 -12.79 -1.56 0.90
N ARG A 255 -12.81 -0.24 1.13
CA ARG A 255 -13.12 0.33 2.46
C ARG A 255 -14.45 -0.18 3.01
N LEU A 256 -15.45 -0.32 2.15
CA LEU A 256 -16.80 -0.84 2.45
C LEU A 256 -17.09 -2.18 1.74
N GLY A 257 -16.04 -2.91 1.41
CA GLY A 257 -16.10 -4.20 0.72
C GLY A 257 -16.11 -4.09 -0.81
N MET A 258 -15.42 -5.01 -1.46
CA MET A 258 -15.39 -5.16 -2.92
C MET A 258 -15.40 -6.65 -3.30
N GLN A 259 -16.27 -7.05 -4.24
CA GLN A 259 -16.24 -8.39 -4.87
C GLN A 259 -15.74 -8.35 -6.31
N ILE A 260 -15.96 -7.23 -6.99
CA ILE A 260 -15.57 -6.98 -8.38
C ILE A 260 -15.09 -5.53 -8.44
N PRO A 261 -13.88 -5.26 -8.99
CA PRO A 261 -13.45 -3.89 -9.25
C PRO A 261 -14.43 -3.14 -10.15
N ALA A 262 -14.68 -1.87 -9.88
CA ALA A 262 -15.62 -1.10 -10.69
C ALA A 262 -14.97 -0.62 -12.00
N SER A 263 -13.71 -0.15 -11.95
CA SER A 263 -12.96 0.33 -13.11
C SER A 263 -13.66 1.45 -13.88
N ASP A 264 -14.41 2.30 -13.17
CA ASP A 264 -15.28 3.34 -13.76
C ASP A 264 -14.86 4.77 -13.43
N LEU A 265 -13.72 4.97 -12.75
CA LEU A 265 -13.13 6.29 -12.57
C LEU A 265 -12.56 6.84 -13.89
N GLY A 266 -12.93 8.07 -14.27
CA GLY A 266 -12.32 8.79 -15.39
C GLY A 266 -12.61 8.18 -16.77
N LEU A 267 -13.79 7.63 -17.01
CA LEU A 267 -14.18 7.04 -18.31
C LEU A 267 -14.15 8.05 -19.48
N GLN A 268 -14.31 9.33 -19.17
CA GLN A 268 -14.23 10.43 -20.11
C GLN A 268 -12.81 10.80 -20.54
N VAL A 269 -11.78 10.34 -19.81
CA VAL A 269 -10.39 10.70 -20.07
C VAL A 269 -9.94 10.04 -21.37
N GLN A 270 -9.61 10.88 -22.36
CA GLN A 270 -9.00 10.46 -23.63
C GLN A 270 -7.50 10.71 -23.59
N VAL A 271 -6.76 9.96 -24.40
CA VAL A 271 -5.29 10.07 -24.51
C VAL A 271 -4.85 10.03 -25.96
N SER A 272 -3.71 10.67 -26.21
CA SER A 272 -2.98 10.50 -27.47
C SER A 272 -1.97 9.34 -27.36
N HIS A 273 -1.71 8.66 -28.47
CA HIS A 273 -0.67 7.63 -28.51
C HIS A 273 0.69 8.24 -28.15
N GLY A 274 1.37 7.67 -27.16
CA GLY A 274 2.67 8.13 -26.68
C GLY A 274 2.61 9.29 -25.67
N GLU A 275 1.43 9.80 -25.32
CA GLU A 275 1.28 10.85 -24.30
C GLU A 275 1.85 10.36 -22.96
N ASN A 276 2.76 11.15 -22.37
CA ASN A 276 3.41 10.81 -21.10
C ASN A 276 2.57 11.29 -19.91
N ILE A 277 1.98 10.36 -19.16
CA ILE A 277 0.98 10.64 -18.13
C ILE A 277 1.39 10.07 -16.78
N LEU A 278 1.32 10.91 -15.74
CA LEU A 278 1.29 10.44 -14.36
C LEU A 278 -0.15 10.37 -13.87
N VAL A 279 -0.58 9.18 -13.45
CA VAL A 279 -1.81 9.02 -12.66
C VAL A 279 -1.44 8.97 -11.18
N LEU A 280 -2.01 9.89 -10.39
CA LEU A 280 -1.65 10.10 -8.99
C LEU A 280 -2.88 9.85 -8.09
N GLY A 281 -2.93 8.73 -7.38
CA GLY A 281 -3.95 8.47 -6.36
C GLY A 281 -3.68 9.19 -5.03
N THR A 282 -4.70 9.59 -4.28
CA THR A 282 -4.52 10.26 -2.97
C THR A 282 -4.69 9.31 -1.79
N GLY A 283 -3.67 9.21 -0.93
CA GLY A 283 -3.71 8.46 0.33
C GLY A 283 -4.08 6.99 0.11
N GLU A 284 -5.21 6.57 0.68
CA GLU A 284 -5.72 5.20 0.52
C GLU A 284 -6.50 4.99 -0.79
N PHE A 285 -6.94 6.05 -1.48
CA PHE A 285 -7.67 5.94 -2.74
C PHE A 285 -6.68 5.71 -3.89
N VAL A 286 -6.32 4.44 -4.10
CA VAL A 286 -5.27 4.05 -5.07
C VAL A 286 -5.69 2.99 -6.07
N TRP A 287 -6.70 2.16 -5.77
CA TRP A 287 -7.09 1.06 -6.64
C TRP A 287 -7.82 1.52 -7.92
N GLU A 288 -8.89 2.33 -7.82
CA GLU A 288 -9.56 2.87 -9.01
C GLU A 288 -8.64 3.80 -9.84
N PRO A 289 -7.78 4.64 -9.23
CA PRO A 289 -6.74 5.36 -9.96
C PRO A 289 -5.76 4.44 -10.71
N PHE A 290 -5.36 3.32 -10.12
CA PHE A 290 -4.53 2.33 -10.80
C PHE A 290 -5.25 1.70 -12.00
N LEU A 291 -6.53 1.35 -11.88
CA LEU A 291 -7.32 0.82 -13.01
C LEU A 291 -7.51 1.85 -14.13
N LEU A 292 -7.64 3.14 -13.79
CA LEU A 292 -7.57 4.22 -14.77
C LEU A 292 -6.20 4.21 -15.47
N ALA A 293 -5.09 4.15 -14.73
CA ALA A 293 -3.75 4.12 -15.28
C ALA A 293 -3.54 2.95 -16.28
N GLU A 294 -3.99 1.74 -15.95
CA GLU A 294 -3.95 0.59 -16.86
C GLU A 294 -4.76 0.82 -18.13
N ARG A 295 -5.96 1.41 -18.02
CA ARG A 295 -6.79 1.69 -19.19
C ARG A 295 -6.14 2.71 -20.12
N LEU A 296 -5.47 3.71 -19.56
CA LEU A 296 -4.75 4.72 -20.35
C LEU A 296 -3.49 4.12 -21.03
N GLU A 297 -2.76 3.25 -20.33
CA GLU A 297 -1.62 2.50 -20.90
C GLU A 297 -2.09 1.61 -22.07
N ALA A 298 -3.21 0.88 -21.89
CA ALA A 298 -3.82 0.06 -22.94
C ALA A 298 -4.35 0.89 -24.12
N ALA A 299 -4.71 2.15 -23.91
CA ALA A 299 -5.11 3.09 -24.96
C ALA A 299 -3.91 3.71 -25.70
N GLY A 300 -2.68 3.36 -25.33
CA GLY A 300 -1.46 3.74 -26.04
C GLY A 300 -0.68 4.90 -25.42
N ALA A 301 -1.07 5.41 -24.25
CA ALA A 301 -0.27 6.40 -23.51
C ALA A 301 0.95 5.75 -22.84
N GLN A 302 1.99 6.54 -22.57
CA GLN A 302 3.10 6.15 -21.70
C GLN A 302 2.72 6.55 -20.27
N VAL A 303 2.33 5.57 -19.44
CA VAL A 303 1.73 5.85 -18.12
C VAL A 303 2.64 5.38 -17.00
N VAL A 304 2.77 6.21 -15.97
CA VAL A 304 3.22 5.78 -14.64
C VAL A 304 2.15 6.07 -13.60
N PHE A 305 2.03 5.19 -12.63
CA PHE A 305 1.17 5.33 -11.47
C PHE A 305 2.00 5.70 -10.23
N SER A 306 1.52 6.66 -9.45
CA SER A 306 2.03 6.97 -8.12
C SER A 306 0.89 7.30 -7.17
N SER A 307 1.21 7.48 -5.89
CA SER A 307 0.23 7.91 -4.90
C SER A 307 0.82 8.82 -3.84
N THR A 308 -0.04 9.65 -3.24
CA THR A 308 0.36 10.50 -2.13
C THR A 308 0.46 9.69 -0.84
N THR A 309 1.21 10.17 0.15
CA THR A 309 1.27 9.51 1.46
C THR A 309 1.45 10.48 2.61
N ARG A 310 0.99 10.08 3.79
CA ARG A 310 1.25 10.78 5.07
C ARG A 310 2.62 10.46 5.68
N SER A 311 3.37 9.52 5.10
CA SER A 311 4.65 9.04 5.65
C SER A 311 5.78 10.03 5.39
N PRO A 312 6.42 10.63 6.42
CA PRO A 312 7.51 11.58 6.23
C PRO A 312 8.85 10.86 5.99
N ILE A 313 9.34 10.96 4.77
CA ILE A 313 10.63 10.40 4.30
C ILE A 313 11.56 11.54 3.92
N SER A 314 12.85 11.38 4.20
CA SER A 314 13.90 12.32 3.80
C SER A 314 14.23 12.14 2.32
N THR A 315 14.50 13.24 1.62
CA THR A 315 15.13 13.20 0.30
C THR A 315 16.59 12.75 0.42
N GLY A 316 17.08 12.01 -0.56
CA GLY A 316 18.34 11.27 -0.56
C GLY A 316 18.08 9.79 -0.87
N TYR A 317 19.11 9.11 -1.38
CA TYR A 317 19.06 7.68 -1.69
C TYR A 317 17.92 7.34 -2.67
N ALA A 318 16.94 6.52 -2.27
CA ALA A 318 15.81 6.14 -3.13
C ALA A 318 14.79 7.28 -3.39
N ILE A 319 14.88 8.41 -2.65
CA ILE A 319 13.95 9.55 -2.78
C ILE A 319 14.68 10.77 -3.33
N GLN A 320 14.54 11.04 -4.63
CA GLN A 320 15.19 12.17 -5.31
C GLN A 320 14.49 13.51 -5.07
N SER A 321 13.17 13.50 -4.90
CA SER A 321 12.38 14.72 -4.70
C SER A 321 11.16 14.48 -3.82
N ALA A 322 10.70 15.51 -3.12
CA ALA A 322 9.48 15.48 -2.33
C ALA A 322 8.67 16.77 -2.52
N ILE A 323 7.37 16.64 -2.77
CA ILE A 323 6.40 17.73 -2.74
C ILE A 323 5.60 17.56 -1.45
N ALA A 324 5.60 18.55 -0.56
CA ALA A 324 4.86 18.52 0.70
C ALA A 324 3.67 19.48 0.64
N PHE A 325 2.51 19.03 1.10
CA PHE A 325 1.23 19.74 1.04
C PHE A 325 0.31 19.23 2.17
N SER A 326 -0.88 19.80 2.33
CA SER A 326 -1.88 19.37 3.32
C SER A 326 -2.82 18.31 2.74
N ASP A 327 -3.33 17.43 3.59
CA ASP A 327 -4.25 16.38 3.18
C ASP A 327 -5.59 16.90 2.62
N ASN A 328 -6.16 16.16 1.68
CA ASN A 328 -7.45 16.45 1.05
C ASN A 328 -8.66 16.01 1.89
N TYR A 329 -8.44 15.46 3.09
CA TYR A 329 -9.50 15.12 4.06
C TYR A 329 -9.74 16.27 5.06
N GLY A 330 -8.86 17.28 5.08
CA GLY A 330 -8.96 18.43 5.98
C GLY A 330 -8.59 18.10 7.44
N LEU A 331 -7.67 17.16 7.65
CA LEU A 331 -7.07 16.86 8.95
C LEU A 331 -5.97 17.86 9.33
N GLY A 332 -5.46 18.62 8.36
CA GLY A 332 -4.33 19.53 8.54
C GLY A 332 -3.00 18.78 8.71
N ILE A 333 -2.93 17.51 8.29
CA ILE A 333 -1.71 16.72 8.36
C ILE A 333 -0.89 16.90 7.08
N PRO A 334 0.45 16.88 7.17
CA PRO A 334 1.27 16.95 5.98
C PRO A 334 1.20 15.63 5.20
N ASN A 335 0.93 15.75 3.92
CA ASN A 335 1.04 14.70 2.92
C ASN A 335 2.18 15.01 1.95
N TYR A 336 2.63 13.97 1.27
CA TYR A 336 3.81 14.00 0.41
C TYR A 336 3.54 13.29 -0.92
N VAL A 337 4.13 13.81 -1.99
CA VAL A 337 4.36 13.08 -3.24
C VAL A 337 5.86 12.96 -3.43
N TYR A 338 6.35 11.74 -3.60
CA TYR A 338 7.76 11.47 -3.77
C TYR A 338 8.13 11.17 -5.21
N ASN A 339 9.36 11.49 -5.56
CA ASN A 339 9.95 11.21 -6.87
C ASN A 339 9.17 11.75 -8.07
N VAL A 340 8.44 12.86 -7.93
CA VAL A 340 7.69 13.49 -9.04
C VAL A 340 8.29 14.83 -9.47
N ALA A 341 8.74 15.68 -8.54
CA ALA A 341 9.10 17.08 -8.84
C ALA A 341 10.31 17.25 -9.79
N HIS A 342 11.13 16.22 -9.96
CA HIS A 342 12.29 16.23 -10.85
C HIS A 342 11.99 15.63 -12.23
N GLN A 343 10.78 15.08 -12.42
CA GLN A 343 10.35 14.49 -13.69
C GLN A 343 9.63 15.54 -14.55
N GLN A 344 9.16 15.12 -15.73
CA GLN A 344 8.31 15.92 -16.61
C GLN A 344 7.25 15.00 -17.22
N PHE A 345 6.01 15.48 -17.30
CA PHE A 345 4.88 14.76 -17.92
C PHE A 345 4.14 15.70 -18.87
N ASP A 346 3.46 15.16 -19.87
CA ASP A 346 2.53 15.93 -20.70
C ASP A 346 1.26 16.27 -19.90
N ARG A 347 0.84 15.33 -19.03
CA ARG A 347 -0.33 15.48 -18.19
C ARG A 347 -0.20 14.75 -16.86
N ILE A 348 -0.76 15.34 -15.79
CA ILE A 348 -0.92 14.70 -14.49
C ILE A 348 -2.40 14.62 -14.14
N LEU A 349 -2.86 13.42 -13.80
CA LEU A 349 -4.23 13.13 -13.37
C LEU A 349 -4.25 12.85 -11.86
N ILE A 350 -4.69 13.81 -11.06
CA ILE A 350 -4.84 13.66 -9.61
C ILE A 350 -6.18 13.02 -9.34
N CYS A 351 -6.19 11.82 -8.78
CA CYS A 351 -7.40 11.07 -8.51
C CYS A 351 -7.69 11.06 -7.01
N CYS A 352 -8.82 11.64 -6.60
CA CYS A 352 -9.24 11.69 -5.19
C CYS A 352 -10.69 11.26 -5.00
N GLU A 353 -10.98 10.77 -3.78
CA GLU A 353 -12.34 10.39 -3.35
C GLU A 353 -13.05 11.48 -2.52
N THR A 354 -12.43 12.65 -2.44
CA THR A 354 -12.97 13.87 -1.84
C THR A 354 -13.30 14.87 -2.95
N PRO A 355 -14.08 15.93 -2.69
CA PRO A 355 -14.40 16.93 -3.70
C PRO A 355 -13.15 17.53 -4.35
N ALA A 356 -13.19 17.86 -5.64
CA ALA A 356 -12.01 18.38 -6.35
C ALA A 356 -11.42 19.64 -5.70
N SER A 357 -12.29 20.48 -5.11
CA SER A 357 -11.91 21.69 -4.39
C SER A 357 -11.12 21.45 -3.09
N SER A 358 -11.05 20.20 -2.61
CA SER A 358 -10.30 19.83 -1.41
C SER A 358 -8.81 19.57 -1.65
N VAL A 359 -8.39 19.46 -2.92
CA VAL A 359 -6.98 19.29 -3.26
C VAL A 359 -6.21 20.56 -2.91
N ASP A 360 -5.12 20.42 -2.14
CA ASP A 360 -4.32 21.56 -1.70
C ASP A 360 -3.78 22.35 -2.91
N PRO A 361 -4.03 23.67 -3.00
CA PRO A 361 -3.48 24.52 -4.04
C PRO A 361 -1.95 24.43 -4.19
N ARG A 362 -1.20 24.17 -3.11
CA ARG A 362 0.25 23.97 -3.16
C ARG A 362 0.65 22.72 -3.94
N LEU A 363 -0.17 21.66 -3.88
CA LEU A 363 0.06 20.49 -4.70
C LEU A 363 -0.17 20.82 -6.18
N LEU A 364 -1.26 21.52 -6.49
CA LEU A 364 -1.58 21.92 -7.87
C LEU A 364 -0.51 22.83 -8.47
N GLU A 365 -0.05 23.82 -7.71
CA GLU A 365 1.05 24.72 -8.11
C GLU A 365 2.34 23.94 -8.38
N ALA A 366 2.73 23.06 -7.45
CA ALA A 366 3.94 22.26 -7.61
C ALA A 366 3.87 21.30 -8.81
N LEU A 367 2.71 20.67 -9.06
CA LEU A 367 2.52 19.77 -10.20
C LEU A 367 2.43 20.51 -11.53
N SER A 368 1.96 21.76 -11.54
CA SER A 368 1.94 22.61 -12.74
C SER A 368 3.34 23.02 -13.21
N ALA A 369 4.36 22.90 -12.34
CA ALA A 369 5.77 23.03 -12.73
C ALA A 369 6.36 21.73 -13.32
N VAL A 370 5.64 20.61 -13.21
CA VAL A 370 6.06 19.27 -13.67
C VAL A 370 5.33 18.87 -14.95
N ALA A 371 4.12 19.39 -15.18
CA ALA A 371 3.34 19.16 -16.39
C ALA A 371 2.53 20.40 -16.79
N PRO A 372 2.35 20.66 -18.10
CA PRO A 372 1.53 21.77 -18.57
C PRO A 372 0.03 21.58 -18.30
N THR A 373 -0.40 20.34 -18.09
CA THR A 373 -1.80 19.99 -17.81
C THR A 373 -1.89 19.19 -16.51
N VAL A 374 -2.65 19.70 -15.54
CA VAL A 374 -2.97 19.02 -14.28
C VAL A 374 -4.49 18.97 -14.13
N GLU A 375 -5.07 17.78 -14.11
CA GLU A 375 -6.51 17.57 -13.98
C GLU A 375 -6.82 16.83 -12.68
N VAL A 376 -7.90 17.24 -11.99
CA VAL A 376 -8.41 16.51 -10.82
C VAL A 376 -9.57 15.64 -11.26
N ILE A 377 -9.42 14.32 -11.10
CA ILE A 377 -10.39 13.30 -11.45
C ILE A 377 -11.07 12.82 -10.18
N THR A 378 -12.39 12.96 -10.14
CA THR A 378 -13.24 12.47 -9.03
C THR A 378 -14.45 11.72 -9.59
N TYR A 379 -15.30 11.19 -8.71
CA TYR A 379 -16.60 10.64 -9.10
C TYR A 379 -17.74 11.69 -9.14
N GLU A 380 -17.46 12.94 -8.77
CA GLU A 380 -18.42 14.06 -8.82
C GLU A 380 -18.64 14.60 -10.24
#